data_AF-A0A0G1BF10-F1
#
_entry.id   AF-A0A0G1BF10-F1
#
_cell.length_a   1.000
_cell.length_b   1.000
_cell.length_c   1.000
_cell.angle_alpha   90.00
_cell.angle_beta   90.00
_cell.angle_gamma   90.00
#
_symmetry.space_group_name_H-M   'P 1'
#
loop_
_entity.id
_entity.type
_entity.pdbx_description
1 polymer ?
#
loop_
_entity_poly.entity_id
_entity_poly.type
_entity_poly.pdbx_seq_one_letter_code
_entity_poly.pdbx_strand_id
1 'polypeptide(L)' 'QSITNFFSSVSDKIVNGISYFKDIFTDNLTIGSLEKRAGITLYDELSGEPFCVSFSGGEVRVLIGKCS' A
#
# COMPACT_ATOMS: atom_id res chain seq x y z
N GLN A 1 38.93 0.95 13.88
CA GLN A 1 38.14 1.38 12.71
C GLN A 1 36.79 0.67 12.71
N SER A 2 35.85 1.00 13.61
CA SER A 2 34.61 0.20 13.75
C SER A 2 33.32 0.96 14.00
N ILE A 3 33.37 2.25 14.34
CA ILE A 3 32.18 2.98 14.80
C ILE A 3 31.56 3.81 13.67
N THR A 4 32.39 4.38 12.78
CA THR A 4 31.96 5.17 11.62
C THR A 4 31.11 4.35 10.63
N ASN A 5 31.48 3.09 10.40
CA ASN A 5 30.78 2.19 9.47
C ASN A 5 29.43 1.71 10.02
N PHE A 6 29.30 1.62 11.35
CA PHE A 6 28.04 1.28 11.99
C PHE A 6 27.03 2.44 11.85
N PHE A 7 27.44 3.67 12.19
CA PHE A 7 26.57 4.85 12.09
C PHE A 7 26.17 5.19 10.65
N SER A 8 27.06 5.04 9.67
CA SER A 8 26.68 5.23 8.26
C SER A 8 25.63 4.22 7.82
N SER A 9 25.81 2.93 8.14
CA SER A 9 24.86 1.88 7.76
C SER A 9 23.47 2.02 8.41
N VAL A 10 23.40 2.60 9.62
CA VAL A 10 22.13 2.87 10.31
C VAL A 10 21.49 4.15 9.75
N SER A 11 22.28 5.19 9.49
CA SER A 11 21.84 6.42 8.82
C SER A 11 21.20 6.12 7.46
N ASP A 12 21.90 5.35 6.61
CA ASP A 12 21.42 5.02 5.26
C ASP A 12 20.11 4.22 5.30
N LYS A 13 19.96 3.31 6.26
CA LYS A 13 18.71 2.53 6.43
C LYS A 13 17.53 3.41 6.86
N ILE A 14 17.75 4.41 7.73
CA ILE A 14 16.70 5.32 8.18
C ILE A 14 16.28 6.27 7.04
N VAL A 15 17.25 6.84 6.32
CA VAL A 15 16.99 7.75 5.19
C VAL A 15 16.26 7.03 4.05
N ASN A 16 16.66 5.80 3.72
CA ASN A 16 15.99 5.00 2.70
C ASN A 16 14.55 4.63 3.09
N GLY A 17 14.31 4.33 4.38
CA GLY A 17 12.97 4.10 4.90
C GLY A 17 12.06 5.32 4.74
N ILE A 18 12.56 6.52 5.07
CA ILE A 18 11.79 7.77 4.95
C ILE A 18 11.55 8.14 3.48
N SER A 19 12.51 7.91 2.57
CA SER A 19 12.35 8.17 1.13
C SER A 19 11.24 7.32 0.51
N TYR A 20 11.17 6.03 0.86
CA TYR A 20 10.14 5.12 0.36
C TYR A 20 8.72 5.59 0.72
N PHE A 21 8.54 6.15 1.91
CA PHE A 21 7.26 6.76 2.28
C PHE A 21 7.04 8.11 1.63
N LYS A 22 8.08 8.93 1.46
CA LYS A 22 7.95 10.27 0.87
C LYS A 22 7.46 10.22 -0.58
N ASP A 23 7.93 9.26 -1.37
CA ASP A 23 7.50 9.08 -2.76
C ASP A 23 6.00 8.68 -2.85
N ILE A 24 5.52 7.89 -1.88
CA ILE A 24 4.08 7.55 -1.76
C ILE A 24 3.21 8.78 -1.45
N PHE A 25 3.77 9.80 -0.78
CA PHE A 25 3.05 11.02 -0.40
C PHE A 25 3.13 12.14 -1.44
N THR A 26 4.08 12.10 -2.38
CA THR A 26 4.21 13.12 -3.43
C THR A 26 3.59 12.71 -4.77
N ASP A 27 3.42 11.40 -5.00
CA ASP A 27 2.84 10.86 -6.24
C ASP A 27 1.41 10.29 -6.03
N ASN A 28 0.61 10.26 -7.10
CA ASN A 28 -0.72 9.65 -7.08
C ASN A 28 -0.59 8.12 -6.87
N LEU A 29 -1.13 7.60 -5.76
CA LEU A 29 -1.25 6.16 -5.54
C LEU A 29 -2.17 5.52 -6.59
N THR A 30 -1.59 4.80 -7.54
CA THR A 30 -2.32 4.05 -8.56
C THR A 30 -2.40 2.58 -8.14
N ILE A 31 -3.63 2.07 -7.96
CA ILE A 31 -3.87 0.67 -7.58
C ILE A 31 -4.39 -0.10 -8.80
N GLY A 32 -3.57 -1.04 -9.28
CA GLY A 32 -3.87 -1.87 -10.44
C GLY A 32 -3.44 -1.27 -11.78
N SER A 33 -3.72 -2.01 -12.85
CA SER A 33 -3.47 -1.61 -14.24
C SER A 33 -4.50 -2.23 -15.17
N LEU A 34 -4.45 -1.89 -16.47
CA LEU A 34 -5.33 -2.49 -17.47
C LEU A 34 -5.14 -4.01 -17.58
N GLU A 35 -3.89 -4.48 -17.48
CA GLU A 35 -3.54 -5.91 -17.56
C GLU A 35 -3.77 -6.64 -16.24
N LYS A 36 -3.67 -5.93 -15.11
CA LYS A 36 -3.85 -6.47 -13.75
C LYS A 36 -4.81 -5.59 -12.98
N ARG A 37 -6.10 -5.83 -13.17
CA ARG A 37 -7.14 -5.16 -12.39
C ARG A 37 -6.93 -5.45 -10.91
N ALA A 38 -7.21 -4.46 -10.07
CA ALA A 38 -7.05 -4.57 -8.64
C ALA A 38 -8.34 -4.16 -7.91
N GLY A 39 -8.49 -4.70 -6.71
CA GLY A 39 -9.49 -4.27 -5.73
C GLY A 39 -8.80 -4.01 -4.40
N ILE A 40 -9.53 -3.39 -3.48
CA ILE A 40 -9.07 -3.10 -2.13
C ILE A 40 -9.96 -3.86 -1.16
N THR A 41 -9.34 -4.61 -0.24
CA THR A 41 -10.08 -5.22 0.88
C THR A 41 -10.19 -4.22 2.00
N LEU A 42 -11.42 -3.84 2.34
CA LEU A 42 -11.75 -3.03 3.51
C LEU A 42 -12.45 -3.92 4.54
N TYR A 43 -12.39 -3.56 5.82
CA TYR A 43 -13.07 -4.29 6.88
C TYR A 43 -14.15 -3.39 7.48
N ASP A 44 -15.33 -3.95 7.72
CA ASP A 44 -16.38 -3.23 8.44
C ASP A 44 -15.95 -2.98 9.89
N GLU A 45 -16.16 -1.76 10.38
CA GLU A 45 -15.73 -1.38 11.73
C GLU A 45 -16.56 -2.02 12.84
N LEU A 46 -17.80 -2.44 12.55
CA LEU A 46 -18.72 -3.00 13.54
C LEU A 46 -18.61 -4.52 13.61
N SER A 47 -18.64 -5.20 12.46
CA SER A 47 -18.60 -6.67 12.38
C SER A 47 -17.19 -7.23 12.21
N GLY A 48 -16.24 -6.42 11.72
CA GLY A 48 -14.90 -6.89 11.33
C GLY A 48 -14.90 -7.74 10.05
N GLU A 49 -16.02 -7.82 9.33
CA GLU A 49 -16.11 -8.63 8.12
C GLU A 49 -15.37 -7.95 6.96
N PRO A 50 -14.61 -8.71 6.15
CA PRO A 50 -13.93 -8.16 4.99
C PRO A 50 -14.90 -7.91 3.84
N PHE A 51 -14.65 -6.85 3.09
CA PHE A 51 -15.34 -6.49 1.85
C PHE A 51 -14.33 -6.12 0.78
N CYS A 52 -14.46 -6.73 -0.40
CA CYS A 52 -13.68 -6.39 -1.57
C CYS A 52 -14.39 -5.28 -2.35
N VAL A 53 -13.72 -4.14 -2.49
CA VAL A 53 -14.17 -2.99 -3.27
C VAL A 53 -13.39 -2.94 -4.57
N SER A 54 -14.09 -2.86 -5.69
CA SER A 54 -13.51 -2.83 -7.04
C SER A 54 -14.37 -1.99 -7.98
N PHE A 55 -13.87 -1.71 -9.19
CA PHE A 55 -14.65 -1.07 -10.25
C PHE A 55 -14.96 -2.06 -11.37
N SER A 56 -16.20 -2.05 -11.86
CA SER A 56 -16.63 -2.82 -13.02
C SER A 56 -17.65 -2.02 -13.82
N GLY A 57 -17.41 -1.86 -15.12
CA GLY A 57 -18.35 -1.15 -16.00
C GLY A 57 -18.54 0.34 -15.69
N GLY A 58 -17.61 0.96 -14.96
CA GLY A 58 -17.73 2.35 -14.50
C GLY A 58 -18.41 2.52 -13.14
N GLU A 59 -18.80 1.43 -12.49
CA GLU A 59 -19.47 1.44 -11.19
C GLU A 59 -18.62 0.78 -10.11
N VAL A 60 -18.80 1.25 -8.87
CA VAL A 60 -18.21 0.63 -7.69
C VAL A 60 -18.97 -0.66 -7.39
N ARG A 61 -18.22 -1.76 -7.28
CA ARG A 61 -18.74 -3.07 -6.89
C ARG A 61 -18.16 -3.46 -5.54
N VAL A 62 -19.04 -3.80 -4.60
CA VAL A 62 -18.70 -4.28 -3.27
C VAL A 62 -19.11 -5.74 -3.15
N LEU A 63 -18.17 -6.59 -2.74
CA LEU A 63 -18.39 -8.01 -2.49
C LEU A 63 -18.03 -8.33 -1.04
N ILE A 64 -18.82 -9.18 -0.39
CA ILE A 64 -18.45 -9.76 0.90
C ILE A 64 -17.25 -10.69 0.70
N GLY A 65 -16.22 -10.56 1.55
CA GLY A 65 -14.98 -11.31 1.49
C GLY A 65 -13.76 -10.46 1.13
N LYS A 66 -12.58 -11.09 1.14
CA LYS A 66 -11.33 -10.48 0.67
C LYS A 66 -11.27 -10.49 -0.86
N CYS A 67 -10.55 -9.53 -1.44
CA CYS A 67 -10.24 -9.58 -2.87
C CYS A 67 -9.35 -10.79 -3.19
N SER A 68 -9.64 -11.47 -4.31
CA SER A 68 -8.94 -12.65 -4.82
C SER A 68 -8.23 -12.38 -6.13
#